data_AF-A0A7L4RKW4-F1
#
_entry.id   AF-A0A7L4RKW4-F1
#
_cell.length_a   1.000
_cell.length_b   1.000
_cell.length_c   1.000
_cell.angle_alpha   90.00
_cell.angle_beta   90.00
_cell.angle_gamma   90.00
#
_symmetry.space_group_name_H-M   'P 1'
#
loop_
_entity.id
_entity.type
_entity.pdbx_description
1 polymer ?
#
loop_
_entity_poly.entity_id
_entity_poly.type
_entity_poly.pdbx_seq_one_letter_code
_entity_poly.pdbx_strand_id
1 'polypeptide(L)'
;MSPPEALSGPCAECNARCCRNYTITITARDLLRLIDYTESFGWIGTASAKGFDPALAHSFTLFENNKPGKFVLCLKRDRKETCVFLGKGNRCAVYAARPMVCRTYPFRKDEGSRLVYKKNYRCPVQWKITSTLRREFLKNLERQKKELAEYGRWCGEWNASVTEGRDLASFIDFMISKAKAGSS
;
A
#
# COMPACT_ATOMS: atom_id res chain seq x y z
N MET A 1 4.00 -18.94 17.44
CA MET A 1 4.16 -17.58 16.89
C MET A 1 5.64 -17.25 16.88
N SER A 2 6.28 -17.27 15.71
CA SER A 2 7.66 -16.81 15.59
C SER A 2 7.74 -15.33 15.95
N PRO A 3 8.78 -14.86 16.65
CA PRO A 3 8.90 -13.44 16.97
C PRO A 3 8.93 -12.64 15.66
N PRO A 4 8.30 -11.45 15.62
CA PRO A 4 8.41 -10.59 14.45
C PRO A 4 9.90 -10.33 14.19
N GLU A 5 10.37 -10.66 12.99
CA GLU A 5 11.75 -10.38 12.59
C GLU A 5 12.09 -8.94 13.00
N ALA A 6 13.19 -8.80 13.74
CA ALA A 6 13.64 -7.52 14.23
C ALA A 6 13.75 -6.56 13.04
N LEU A 7 13.12 -5.39 13.20
CA LEU A 7 13.12 -4.34 12.18
C LEU A 7 14.58 -4.01 11.87
N SER A 8 15.08 -4.41 10.70
CA SER A 8 16.48 -4.22 10.31
C SER A 8 16.61 -3.10 9.29
N GLY A 9 17.78 -2.46 9.27
CA GLY A 9 18.09 -1.37 8.37
C GLY A 9 17.57 0.00 8.84
N PRO A 10 17.64 1.03 7.98
CA PRO A 10 17.52 2.43 8.44
C PRO A 10 16.15 2.84 9.01
N CYS A 11 15.11 2.03 8.79
CA CYS A 11 13.81 2.25 9.43
C CYS A 11 13.83 1.91 10.93
N ALA A 12 14.81 1.15 11.40
CA ALA A 12 14.98 0.71 12.79
C ALA A 12 15.32 1.85 13.76
N GLU A 13 15.71 3.02 13.23
CA GLU A 13 16.08 4.21 14.00
C GLU A 13 15.26 5.44 13.55
N CYS A 14 14.27 5.25 12.67
CA CYS A 14 13.51 6.33 12.06
C CYS A 14 12.45 6.94 13.02
N ASN A 15 12.13 8.22 12.82
CA ASN A 15 11.06 8.96 13.52
C ASN A 15 9.65 8.77 12.90
N ALA A 16 9.50 7.80 12.00
CA ALA A 16 8.24 7.41 11.35
C ALA A 16 7.48 8.54 10.63
N ARG A 17 8.19 9.53 10.06
CA ARG A 17 7.57 10.61 9.26
C ARG A 17 6.65 10.09 8.15
N CYS A 18 6.96 8.98 7.48
CA CYS A 18 6.09 8.43 6.45
C CYS A 18 4.75 7.92 7.02
N CYS A 19 4.78 7.18 8.14
CA CYS A 19 3.58 6.67 8.81
C CYS A 19 2.66 7.78 9.34
N ARG A 20 3.23 8.93 9.70
CA ARG A 20 2.50 10.08 10.26
C ARG A 20 1.95 11.05 9.23
N ASN A 21 2.43 11.01 7.98
CA ASN A 21 2.13 12.08 7.01
C ASN A 21 1.54 11.60 5.68
N TYR A 22 1.62 10.30 5.35
CA TYR A 22 1.09 9.80 4.08
C TYR A 22 -0.05 8.83 4.28
N THR A 23 -1.14 9.01 3.53
CA THR A 23 -2.14 7.95 3.31
C THR A 23 -1.50 6.85 2.48
N ILE A 24 -1.39 5.66 3.06
CA ILE A 24 -0.76 4.51 2.42
C ILE A 24 -1.81 3.78 1.61
N THR A 25 -1.84 4.00 0.30
CA THR A 25 -2.68 3.22 -0.62
C THR A 25 -2.12 1.82 -0.78
N ILE A 26 -3.01 0.85 -0.97
CA ILE A 26 -2.66 -0.57 -1.03
C ILE A 26 -3.31 -1.24 -2.25
N THR A 27 -2.69 -2.29 -2.73
CA THR A 27 -3.19 -3.15 -3.81
C THR A 27 -3.85 -4.42 -3.26
N ALA A 28 -4.50 -5.19 -4.13
CA ALA A 28 -5.02 -6.51 -3.77
C ALA A 28 -3.92 -7.50 -3.34
N ARG A 29 -2.68 -7.33 -3.82
CA ARG A 29 -1.53 -8.14 -3.39
C ARG A 29 -1.03 -7.73 -2.00
N ASP A 30 -1.13 -6.44 -1.67
CA ASP A 30 -0.90 -5.97 -0.30
C ASP A 30 -1.96 -6.53 0.65
N LEU A 31 -3.22 -6.64 0.22
CA LEU A 31 -4.28 -7.28 1.00
C LEU A 31 -3.89 -8.69 1.42
N LEU A 32 -3.51 -9.55 0.45
CA LEU A 32 -3.12 -10.93 0.76
C LEU A 32 -1.96 -10.98 1.76
N ARG A 33 -0.90 -10.18 1.54
CA ARG A 33 0.25 -10.16 2.45
C ARG A 33 -0.09 -9.71 3.87
N LEU A 34 -0.94 -8.71 4.00
CA LEU A 34 -1.32 -8.17 5.30
C LEU A 34 -2.34 -9.07 6.01
N ILE A 35 -3.28 -9.67 5.30
CA ILE A 35 -4.22 -10.65 5.86
C ILE A 35 -3.46 -11.87 6.37
N ASP A 36 -2.55 -12.42 5.57
CA ASP A 36 -1.71 -13.55 5.95
C ASP A 36 -0.86 -13.25 7.19
N TYR A 37 -0.32 -12.03 7.30
CA TYR A 37 0.50 -11.63 8.43
C TYR A 37 -0.28 -11.27 9.70
N THR A 38 -1.46 -10.65 9.56
CA THR A 38 -2.22 -10.08 10.70
C THR A 38 -3.40 -10.93 11.14
N GLU A 39 -3.82 -11.89 10.32
CA GLU A 39 -5.02 -12.70 10.52
C GLU A 39 -6.27 -11.84 10.79
N SER A 40 -6.31 -10.63 10.21
CA SER A 40 -7.35 -9.63 10.47
C SER A 40 -7.59 -8.70 9.28
N PHE A 41 -8.76 -8.06 9.27
CA PHE A 41 -9.18 -7.04 8.29
C PHE A 41 -9.30 -5.64 8.91
N GLY A 42 -9.11 -5.50 10.23
CA GLY A 42 -9.44 -4.28 10.99
C GLY A 42 -8.67 -3.02 10.56
N TRP A 43 -7.57 -3.19 9.83
CA TRP A 43 -6.68 -2.14 9.31
C TRP A 43 -7.07 -1.63 7.92
N ILE A 44 -8.00 -2.28 7.23
CA ILE A 44 -8.45 -1.88 5.89
C ILE A 44 -9.27 -0.60 5.98
N GLY A 45 -8.85 0.44 5.27
CA GLY A 45 -9.55 1.71 5.18
C GLY A 45 -9.85 2.10 3.74
N THR A 46 -10.71 3.10 3.60
CA THR A 46 -10.97 3.78 2.33
C THR A 46 -10.75 5.28 2.51
N ALA A 47 -10.41 5.94 1.42
CA ALA A 47 -10.41 7.40 1.34
C ALA A 47 -11.10 7.83 0.05
N SER A 48 -11.67 9.03 0.01
CA SER A 48 -12.14 9.62 -1.24
C SER A 48 -11.00 9.63 -2.26
N ALA A 49 -11.28 9.28 -3.51
CA ALA A 49 -10.29 9.30 -4.58
C ALA A 49 -9.86 10.74 -4.97
N LYS A 50 -10.55 11.77 -4.47
CA LYS A 50 -10.23 13.17 -4.75
C LYS A 50 -8.83 13.51 -4.26
N GLY A 51 -8.01 14.09 -5.14
CA GLY A 51 -6.64 14.53 -4.83
C GLY A 51 -5.58 13.44 -4.91
N PHE A 52 -5.95 12.20 -5.21
CA PHE A 52 -5.00 11.14 -5.52
C PHE A 52 -4.65 11.15 -7.02
N ASP A 53 -3.40 10.79 -7.34
CA ASP A 53 -2.96 10.50 -8.70
C ASP A 53 -3.58 9.17 -9.17
N PRO A 54 -4.44 9.15 -10.20
CA PRO A 54 -5.10 7.92 -10.69
C PRO A 54 -4.12 6.86 -11.21
N ALA A 55 -2.90 7.24 -11.58
CA ALA A 55 -1.86 6.30 -12.00
C ALA A 55 -1.18 5.59 -10.82
N LEU A 56 -1.29 6.13 -9.61
CA LEU A 56 -0.67 5.59 -8.40
C LEU A 56 -1.68 5.06 -7.38
N ALA A 57 -2.94 5.47 -7.50
CA ALA A 57 -4.03 5.07 -6.62
C ALA A 57 -5.31 4.85 -7.43
N HIS A 58 -5.47 3.63 -7.94
CA HIS A 58 -6.65 3.25 -8.70
C HIS A 58 -7.89 3.26 -7.82
N SER A 59 -8.94 3.92 -8.31
CA SER A 59 -10.19 4.08 -7.58
C SER A 59 -11.20 2.99 -7.92
N PHE A 60 -12.03 2.66 -6.94
CA PHE A 60 -13.18 1.78 -7.07
C PHE A 60 -14.46 2.49 -6.64
N THR A 61 -15.58 2.07 -7.21
CA THR A 61 -16.90 2.59 -6.88
C THR A 61 -17.48 1.81 -5.71
N LEU A 62 -18.01 2.54 -4.72
CA LEU A 62 -18.95 2.02 -3.74
C LEU A 62 -20.24 2.85 -3.79
N PHE A 63 -21.35 2.28 -3.34
CA PHE A 63 -22.61 3.00 -3.18
C PHE A 63 -22.81 3.36 -1.71
N GLU A 64 -22.86 4.65 -1.41
CA GLU A 64 -23.22 5.16 -0.09
C GLU A 64 -24.55 5.91 -0.21
N ASN A 65 -25.56 5.50 0.56
CA ASN A 65 -26.92 6.04 0.47
C ASN A 65 -27.43 6.10 -0.98
N ASN A 66 -27.24 5.00 -1.71
CA ASN A 66 -27.65 4.82 -3.11
C ASN A 66 -26.99 5.80 -4.10
N LYS A 67 -25.89 6.44 -3.70
CA LYS A 67 -25.09 7.32 -4.56
C LYS A 67 -23.70 6.72 -4.81
N PRO A 68 -23.25 6.64 -6.08
CA PRO A 68 -21.93 6.13 -6.38
C PRO A 68 -20.85 7.14 -5.93
N GLY A 69 -19.89 6.66 -5.14
CA GLY A 69 -18.69 7.40 -4.75
C GLY A 69 -17.43 6.68 -5.23
N LYS A 70 -16.39 7.45 -5.58
CA LYS A 70 -15.07 6.92 -5.95
C LYS A 70 -14.13 6.95 -4.75
N PHE A 71 -13.60 5.79 -4.42
CA PHE A 71 -12.73 5.58 -3.27
C PHE A 71 -11.41 4.95 -3.69
N VAL A 72 -10.36 5.15 -2.89
CA VAL A 72 -9.10 4.41 -2.98
C VAL A 72 -8.96 3.53 -1.74
N LEU A 73 -8.35 2.37 -1.92
CA LEU A 73 -8.10 1.43 -0.83
C LEU A 73 -6.81 1.82 -0.13
N CYS A 74 -6.84 1.94 1.18
CA CYS A 74 -5.70 2.40 1.97
C CYS A 74 -5.63 1.72 3.34
N LEU A 75 -4.52 1.93 4.04
CA LEU A 75 -4.44 1.61 5.46
C LEU A 75 -5.21 2.64 6.28
N LYS A 76 -6.00 2.17 7.25
CA LYS A 76 -6.64 3.06 8.23
C LYS A 76 -5.62 3.96 8.91
N ARG A 77 -6.11 5.13 9.29
CA ARG A 77 -5.40 6.09 10.13
C ARG A 77 -6.13 6.21 11.47
N ASP A 78 -5.38 6.38 12.54
CA ASP A 78 -5.94 6.66 13.85
C ASP A 78 -6.46 8.11 13.92
N ARG A 79 -7.03 8.48 15.08
CA ARG A 79 -7.56 9.84 15.30
C ARG A 79 -6.51 10.96 15.23
N LYS A 80 -5.23 10.61 15.24
CA LYS A 80 -4.10 11.54 15.11
C LYS A 80 -3.51 11.50 13.69
N GLU A 81 -4.29 11.03 12.73
CA GLU A 81 -3.87 10.89 11.34
C GLU A 81 -2.57 10.08 11.22
N THR A 82 -2.40 9.04 12.02
CA THR A 82 -1.22 8.16 11.98
C THR A 82 -1.61 6.78 11.47
N CYS A 83 -0.77 6.17 10.64
CA CYS A 83 -1.00 4.81 10.13
C CYS A 83 -1.30 3.83 11.28
N VAL A 84 -2.35 3.02 11.12
CA VAL A 84 -2.82 2.02 12.10
C VAL A 84 -1.74 1.04 12.57
N PHE A 85 -0.69 0.80 11.77
CA PHE A 85 0.41 -0.09 12.10
C PHE A 85 1.63 0.61 12.73
N LEU A 86 1.56 1.91 13.06
CA LEU A 86 2.63 2.56 13.82
C LEU A 86 2.55 2.14 15.29
N GLY A 87 3.43 1.22 15.68
CA GLY A 87 3.54 0.70 17.04
C GLY A 87 4.49 1.48 17.94
N LYS A 88 4.80 0.88 19.09
CA LYS A 88 5.70 1.43 20.10
C LYS A 88 7.08 1.77 19.51
N GLY A 89 7.71 2.81 20.04
CA GLY A 89 9.04 3.25 19.60
C GLY A 89 9.11 3.77 18.17
N ASN A 90 7.99 4.18 17.55
CA ASN A 90 7.92 4.58 16.14
C ASN A 90 8.31 3.45 15.17
N ARG A 91 7.89 2.21 15.45
CA ARG A 91 8.19 1.03 14.63
C ARG A 91 6.94 0.50 13.95
N CYS A 92 7.09 0.05 12.71
CA CYS A 92 5.98 -0.55 11.97
C CYS A 92 5.74 -1.97 12.49
N ALA A 93 4.54 -2.25 13.01
CA ALA A 93 4.17 -3.55 13.57
C ALA A 93 4.10 -4.66 12.50
N VAL A 94 3.95 -4.27 11.23
CA VAL A 94 3.87 -5.19 10.07
C VAL A 94 5.06 -5.00 9.13
N TYR A 95 6.25 -4.65 9.65
CA TYR A 95 7.38 -4.31 8.78
C TYR A 95 7.69 -5.41 7.75
N ALA A 96 7.70 -6.68 8.17
CA ALA A 96 7.93 -7.81 7.28
C ALA A 96 6.86 -7.97 6.17
N ALA A 97 5.61 -7.60 6.44
CA ALA A 97 4.47 -7.65 5.51
C ALA A 97 4.10 -6.31 4.87
N ARG A 98 4.85 -5.25 5.15
CA ARG A 98 4.51 -3.87 4.76
C ARG A 98 4.17 -3.72 3.27
N PRO A 99 3.24 -2.81 2.92
CA PRO A 99 2.86 -2.61 1.54
C PRO A 99 4.01 -2.26 0.60
N MET A 100 3.88 -2.56 -0.69
CA MET A 100 4.94 -2.27 -1.67
C MET A 100 5.32 -0.78 -1.70
N VAL A 101 4.36 0.12 -1.55
CA VAL A 101 4.63 1.56 -1.48
C VAL A 101 5.50 1.94 -0.27
N CYS A 102 5.39 1.22 0.84
CA CYS A 102 6.26 1.40 2.00
C CYS A 102 7.65 0.76 1.79
N ARG A 103 7.73 -0.35 1.04
CA ARG A 103 9.02 -1.01 0.72
C ARG A 103 9.88 -0.21 -0.24
N THR A 104 9.26 0.48 -1.18
CA THR A 104 9.98 1.26 -2.21
C THR A 104 10.28 2.68 -1.77
N TYR A 105 9.65 3.16 -0.70
CA TYR A 105 9.92 4.48 -0.13
C TYR A 105 11.35 4.59 0.41
N PRO A 106 12.07 5.72 0.19
CA PRO A 106 11.65 6.96 -0.46
C PRO A 106 11.95 7.05 -1.96
N PHE A 107 12.24 5.93 -2.62
CA PHE A 107 12.77 5.92 -3.99
C PHE A 107 11.69 5.73 -5.06
N ARG A 108 12.06 6.08 -6.29
CA ARG A 108 11.35 5.81 -7.55
C ARG A 108 12.37 5.57 -8.65
N LYS A 109 11.89 5.14 -9.84
CA LYS A 109 12.67 5.23 -11.07
C LYS A 109 12.49 6.61 -11.72
N ASP A 110 13.56 7.15 -12.31
CA ASP A 110 13.45 8.22 -13.31
C ASP A 110 13.21 7.64 -14.72
N GLU A 111 13.12 8.51 -15.72
CA GLU A 111 12.92 8.12 -17.13
C GLU A 111 14.05 7.23 -17.65
N GLY A 112 15.28 7.42 -17.15
CA GLY A 112 16.44 6.58 -17.45
C GLY A 112 16.52 5.31 -16.60
N SER A 113 15.45 4.91 -15.91
CA SER A 113 15.40 3.74 -15.02
C SER A 113 16.37 3.76 -13.83
N ARG A 114 16.93 4.93 -13.50
CA ARG A 114 17.82 5.09 -12.34
C ARG A 114 17.01 5.23 -11.07
N LEU A 115 17.54 4.66 -9.98
CA LEU A 115 16.98 4.82 -8.65
C LEU A 115 17.24 6.25 -8.14
N VAL A 116 16.17 7.02 -7.93
CA VAL A 116 16.22 8.40 -7.44
C VAL A 116 15.22 8.61 -6.30
N TYR A 117 15.44 9.63 -5.47
CA TYR A 117 14.47 10.01 -4.44
C TYR A 117 13.18 10.55 -5.06
N LYS A 118 12.04 10.25 -4.42
CA LYS A 118 10.77 10.91 -4.73
C LYS A 118 10.86 12.41 -4.40
N LYS A 119 10.19 13.26 -5.18
CA LYS A 119 10.10 14.69 -4.89
C LYS A 119 9.44 14.88 -3.51
N ASN A 120 9.95 15.82 -2.72
CA ASN A 120 9.41 16.16 -1.39
C ASN A 120 9.26 14.95 -0.44
N TYR A 121 10.19 13.99 -0.53
CA TYR A 121 10.24 12.88 0.43
C TYR A 121 10.52 13.42 1.84
N ARG A 122 9.87 12.82 2.84
CA ARG A 122 9.98 13.14 4.27
C ARG A 122 10.89 12.18 5.03
N CYS A 123 11.48 11.18 4.36
CA CYS A 123 12.42 10.25 5.00
C CYS A 123 13.64 11.02 5.52
N PRO A 124 13.96 10.94 6.83
CA PRO A 124 15.13 11.62 7.38
C PRO A 124 16.42 10.81 7.18
N VAL A 125 16.31 9.55 6.75
CA VAL A 125 17.44 8.64 6.61
C VAL A 125 18.34 9.06 5.45
N GLN A 126 19.64 9.14 5.72
CA GLN A 126 20.67 9.21 4.69
C GLN A 126 21.05 7.80 4.22
N TRP A 127 20.42 7.36 3.13
CA TRP A 127 20.65 6.01 2.62
C TRP A 127 22.01 5.89 1.92
N LYS A 128 22.88 5.02 2.42
CA LYS A 128 24.09 4.58 1.71
C LYS A 128 23.71 3.47 0.72
N ILE A 129 23.44 3.87 -0.53
CA ILE A 129 22.96 2.94 -1.57
C ILE A 129 24.10 2.07 -2.10
N THR A 130 24.20 0.85 -1.57
CA THR A 130 25.08 -0.20 -2.10
C THR A 130 24.48 -0.83 -3.36
N SER A 131 25.27 -1.60 -4.11
CA SER A 131 24.81 -2.32 -5.30
C SER A 131 23.70 -3.34 -4.96
N THR A 132 23.84 -4.06 -3.84
CA THR A 132 22.81 -5.00 -3.34
C THR A 132 21.51 -4.28 -3.02
N LEU A 133 21.58 -3.21 -2.22
CA LEU A 133 20.38 -2.45 -1.84
C LEU A 133 19.71 -1.81 -3.05
N ARG A 134 20.50 -1.32 -4.02
CA ARG A 134 19.98 -0.81 -5.29
C ARG A 134 19.19 -1.88 -6.04
N ARG A 135 19.74 -3.09 -6.19
CA ARG A 135 19.04 -4.21 -6.86
C ARG A 135 17.73 -4.56 -6.16
N GLU A 136 17.73 -4.60 -4.83
CA GLU A 136 16.51 -4.85 -4.04
C GLU A 136 15.44 -3.79 -4.26
N PHE A 137 15.80 -2.50 -4.21
CA PHE A 137 14.84 -1.43 -4.50
C PHE A 137 14.30 -1.49 -5.92
N LEU A 138 15.15 -1.74 -6.92
CA LEU A 138 14.72 -1.87 -8.31
C LEU A 138 13.77 -3.07 -8.49
N LYS A 139 14.06 -4.21 -7.87
CA LYS A 139 13.17 -5.39 -7.85
C LYS A 139 11.83 -5.06 -7.19
N ASN A 140 11.84 -4.36 -6.06
CA ASN A 140 10.62 -3.96 -5.36
C ASN A 140 9.81 -2.93 -6.17
N LEU A 141 10.46 -2.01 -6.88
CA LEU A 141 9.79 -1.04 -7.75
C LEU A 141 9.11 -1.73 -8.94
N GLU A 142 9.77 -2.70 -9.58
CA GLU A 142 9.15 -3.49 -10.65
C GLU A 142 7.96 -4.31 -10.15
N ARG A 143 8.11 -4.95 -8.98
CA ARG A 143 7.00 -5.66 -8.34
C ARG A 143 5.85 -4.70 -8.06
N GLN A 144 6.10 -3.54 -7.46
CA GLN A 144 5.07 -2.53 -7.20
C GLN A 144 4.34 -2.12 -8.47
N LYS A 145 5.07 -1.88 -9.57
CA LYS A 145 4.49 -1.52 -10.88
C LYS A 145 3.55 -2.61 -11.39
N LYS A 146 3.96 -3.88 -11.33
CA LYS A 146 3.13 -5.03 -11.74
C LYS A 146 1.86 -5.12 -10.89
N GLU A 147 2.01 -5.04 -9.58
CA GLU A 147 0.87 -5.17 -8.65
C GLU A 147 -0.12 -4.00 -8.77
N LEU A 148 0.36 -2.78 -9.02
CA LEU A 148 -0.49 -1.63 -9.32
C LEU A 148 -1.26 -1.82 -10.62
N ALA A 149 -0.58 -2.27 -11.69
CA ALA A 149 -1.23 -2.50 -12.98
C ALA A 149 -2.32 -3.59 -12.90
N GLU A 150 -2.06 -4.71 -12.20
CA GLU A 150 -3.07 -5.74 -11.92
C GLU A 150 -4.26 -5.15 -11.15
N TYR A 151 -3.97 -4.44 -10.06
CA TYR A 151 -5.00 -3.82 -9.23
C TYR A 151 -5.86 -2.82 -10.00
N GLY A 152 -5.25 -2.01 -10.87
CA GLY A 152 -5.96 -1.06 -11.72
C GLY A 152 -6.94 -1.72 -12.69
N ARG A 153 -6.52 -2.82 -13.33
CA ARG A 153 -7.41 -3.61 -14.20
C ARG A 153 -8.61 -4.15 -13.42
N TRP A 154 -8.36 -4.75 -12.25
CA TRP A 154 -9.43 -5.30 -11.42
C TRP A 154 -10.36 -4.23 -10.86
N CYS A 155 -9.85 -3.04 -10.51
CA CYS A 155 -10.69 -1.89 -10.17
C CYS A 155 -11.58 -1.50 -11.35
N GLY A 156 -11.06 -1.54 -12.58
CA GLY A 156 -11.84 -1.32 -13.80
C GLY A 156 -12.97 -2.33 -13.97
N GLU A 157 -12.66 -3.62 -13.82
CA GLU A 157 -13.65 -4.71 -13.89
C GLU A 157 -14.74 -4.57 -12.81
N TRP A 158 -14.35 -4.25 -11.58
CA TRP A 158 -15.30 -3.95 -10.51
C TRP A 158 -16.18 -2.76 -10.86
N ASN A 159 -15.58 -1.65 -11.30
CA ASN A 159 -16.30 -0.43 -11.64
C ASN A 159 -17.30 -0.62 -12.78
N ALA A 160 -17.03 -1.54 -13.71
CA ALA A 160 -17.90 -1.86 -14.83
C ALA A 160 -19.07 -2.80 -14.44
N SER A 161 -18.96 -3.52 -13.33
CA SER A 161 -19.92 -4.56 -12.93
C SER A 161 -20.69 -4.25 -11.64
N VAL A 162 -20.23 -3.28 -10.85
CA VAL A 162 -20.81 -2.99 -9.54
C VAL A 162 -22.17 -2.30 -9.66
N THR A 163 -23.16 -2.87 -8.98
CA THR A 163 -24.52 -2.33 -8.84
C THR A 163 -24.76 -1.82 -7.42
N GLU A 164 -25.89 -1.15 -7.24
CA GLU A 164 -26.40 -0.76 -5.93
C GLU A 164 -26.47 -1.97 -4.97
N GLY A 165 -26.09 -1.76 -3.70
CA GLY A 165 -26.06 -2.81 -2.66
C GLY A 165 -24.72 -3.54 -2.47
N ARG A 166 -23.72 -3.31 -3.32
CA ARG A 166 -22.37 -3.88 -3.15
C ARG A 166 -21.51 -2.97 -2.26
N ASP A 167 -21.06 -3.53 -1.14
CA ASP A 167 -20.33 -2.83 -0.09
C ASP A 167 -18.80 -3.03 -0.17
N LEU A 168 -18.07 -2.46 0.81
CA LEU A 168 -16.62 -2.63 0.89
C LEU A 168 -16.22 -4.10 1.06
N ALA A 169 -16.95 -4.89 1.85
CA ALA A 169 -16.64 -6.30 2.04
C ALA A 169 -16.68 -7.06 0.71
N SER A 170 -17.73 -6.82 -0.08
CA SER A 170 -17.89 -7.40 -1.43
C SER A 170 -16.73 -7.03 -2.36
N PHE A 171 -16.22 -5.80 -2.27
CA PHE A 171 -15.05 -5.35 -3.03
C PHE A 171 -13.77 -6.07 -2.59
N ILE A 172 -13.57 -6.23 -1.28
CA ILE A 172 -12.40 -6.94 -0.72
C ILE A 172 -12.41 -8.41 -1.15
N ASP A 173 -13.55 -9.08 -1.09
CA ASP A 173 -13.68 -10.48 -1.53
C ASP A 173 -13.36 -10.65 -3.03
N PHE A 174 -13.87 -9.73 -3.85
CA PHE A 174 -13.55 -9.67 -5.28
C PHE A 174 -12.04 -9.53 -5.51
N MET A 175 -11.38 -8.60 -4.80
CA MET A 175 -9.95 -8.36 -4.93
C MET A 175 -9.11 -9.55 -4.47
N ILE A 176 -9.48 -10.21 -3.37
CA ILE A 176 -8.81 -11.41 -2.85
C ILE A 176 -8.93 -12.55 -3.86
N SER A 177 -10.12 -12.77 -4.42
CA SER A 177 -10.36 -13.79 -5.43
C SER A 177 -9.50 -13.58 -6.68
N LYS A 178 -9.47 -12.35 -7.22
CA LYS A 178 -8.64 -11.99 -8.38
C LYS A 178 -7.15 -12.17 -8.11
N ALA A 179 -6.69 -11.72 -6.96
CA ALA A 179 -5.30 -11.86 -6.56
C ALA A 179 -4.86 -13.32 -6.42
N LYS A 180 -5.72 -14.19 -5.85
CA LYS A 180 -5.42 -15.63 -5.75
C LYS A 180 -5.35 -16.29 -7.13
N ALA A 181 -6.33 -16.04 -8.00
CA ALA A 181 -6.37 -16.62 -9.34
C ALA A 181 -5.16 -16.23 -10.21
N GLY A 182 -4.73 -14.96 -10.16
CA GLY A 182 -3.57 -14.47 -10.91
C GLY A 182 -2.20 -14.81 -10.31
N SER A 183 -2.13 -15.69 -9.31
CA SER A 183 -0.86 -16.19 -8.73
C SER A 183 -0.35 -17.47 -9.38
N SER A 184 -1.11 -18.01 -10.34
CA SER A 184 -0.83 -19.25 -11.08
C SER A 184 0.05 -18.98 -12.30
#